data_AF-A0A1G2REK7-F1
#
_entry.id   AF-A0A1G2REK7-F1
#
_cell.length_a   1.000
_cell.length_b   1.000
_cell.length_c   1.000
_cell.angle_alpha   90.00
_cell.angle_beta   90.00
_cell.angle_gamma   90.00
#
_symmetry.space_group_name_H-M   'P 1'
#
loop_
_entity.id
_entity.type
_entity.pdbx_description
1 polymer ?
#
loop_
_entity_poly.entity_id
_entity_poly.type
_entity_poly.pdbx_seq_one_letter_code
_entity_poly.pdbx_strand_id
1 'polypeptide(L)'
;STQPQLLKVSKDNEDEKLQKSRGFELKTKNNYRLDEVVSALQKSIRRGQEERALYWAYEMIHGGYIGYFWRRISVIVVEDFGLADSFAPVLINSLAQLNERVNRNGYVETFHPTMAVLYLCRSPKSREIDHANDWLDRKREMGWREEIETQDLDEHNLRGRERIKQMEGNYQRNKDEVFYYESILLNNHVSIADDKYKKLVWELRKLDKKKMHNKYEPK
;
A
#
# COMPACT_ATOMS: atom_id res chain seq x y z
N SER A 1 13.92 38.32 28.38
CA SER A 1 14.08 36.93 28.87
C SER A 1 12.69 36.37 29.10
N THR A 2 12.21 35.54 28.18
CA THR A 2 10.89 34.89 28.30
C THR A 2 11.06 33.48 27.77
N GLN A 3 11.27 32.54 28.68
CA GLN A 3 11.22 31.12 28.36
C GLN A 3 9.78 30.72 28.03
N PRO A 4 9.54 29.90 27.00
CA PRO A 4 8.21 29.37 26.73
C PRO A 4 7.82 28.35 27.82
N GLN A 5 6.66 28.57 28.45
CA GLN A 5 6.08 27.64 29.40
C GLN A 5 5.67 26.35 28.67
N LEU A 6 6.29 25.23 29.05
CA LEU A 6 5.84 23.88 28.70
C LEU A 6 4.48 23.64 29.36
N LEU A 7 3.44 23.50 28.53
CA LEU A 7 2.12 23.01 28.92
C LEU A 7 2.28 21.64 29.60
N LYS A 8 2.06 21.59 30.91
CA LYS A 8 1.90 20.33 31.66
C LYS A 8 0.60 19.68 31.17
N VAL A 9 0.72 18.67 30.32
CA VAL A 9 -0.39 17.77 30.00
C VAL A 9 -0.76 17.04 31.29
N SER A 10 -1.99 17.26 31.78
CA SER A 10 -2.54 16.57 32.94
C SER A 10 -2.60 15.06 32.69
N LYS A 11 -2.18 14.26 33.69
CA LYS A 11 -2.25 12.78 33.65
C LYS A 11 -3.67 12.27 33.38
N ASP A 12 -4.68 13.06 33.77
CA ASP A 12 -6.10 12.71 33.61
C ASP A 12 -6.53 12.58 32.13
N ASN A 13 -5.84 13.26 31.20
CA ASN A 13 -6.12 13.17 29.75
C ASN A 13 -5.53 11.91 29.09
N GLU A 14 -4.50 11.29 29.67
CA GLU A 14 -3.91 10.07 29.12
C GLU A 14 -4.78 8.86 29.43
N ASP A 15 -5.32 8.75 30.64
CA ASP A 15 -6.19 7.65 31.05
C ASP A 15 -7.55 7.69 30.33
N GLU A 16 -8.11 8.88 30.07
CA GLU A 16 -9.31 9.02 29.23
C GLU A 16 -9.07 8.67 27.76
N LYS A 17 -7.89 9.01 27.20
CA LYS A 17 -7.48 8.55 25.86
C LYS A 17 -7.24 7.05 25.84
N LEU A 18 -6.64 6.48 26.88
CA LEU A 18 -6.40 5.05 27.02
C LEU A 18 -7.72 4.28 27.13
N GLN A 19 -8.69 4.80 27.88
CA GLN A 19 -10.05 4.24 27.99
C GLN A 19 -10.86 4.38 26.70
N LYS A 20 -10.79 5.53 26.00
CA LYS A 20 -11.38 5.67 24.65
C LYS A 20 -10.70 4.79 23.59
N SER A 21 -9.43 4.43 23.79
CA SER A 21 -8.67 3.53 22.92
C SER A 21 -8.90 2.04 23.20
N ARG A 22 -9.63 1.68 24.27
CA ARG A 22 -10.15 0.32 24.46
C ARG A 22 -11.30 0.09 23.47
N GLY A 23 -10.98 0.15 22.18
CA GLY A 23 -11.82 -0.42 21.13
C GLY A 23 -12.12 -1.87 21.51
N PHE A 24 -13.32 -2.32 21.16
CA PHE A 24 -13.78 -3.69 21.37
C PHE A 24 -12.63 -4.69 21.15
N GLU A 25 -12.20 -5.37 22.22
CA GLU A 25 -11.14 -6.37 22.16
C GLU A 25 -11.71 -7.63 21.52
N LEU A 26 -11.70 -7.67 20.19
CA LEU A 26 -12.07 -8.86 19.43
C LEU A 26 -11.01 -9.93 19.67
N LYS A 27 -11.46 -11.12 20.07
CA LYS A 27 -10.59 -12.26 20.35
C LYS A 27 -10.96 -13.46 19.50
N THR A 28 -9.96 -14.26 19.17
CA THR A 28 -10.15 -15.53 18.47
C THR A 28 -10.62 -16.63 19.44
N LYS A 29 -10.93 -17.81 18.89
CA LYS A 29 -11.40 -18.96 19.69
C LYS A 29 -10.40 -19.36 20.78
N ASN A 30 -9.10 -19.22 20.53
CA ASN A 30 -8.03 -19.50 21.49
C ASN A 30 -7.62 -18.26 22.32
N ASN A 31 -8.49 -17.25 22.43
CA ASN A 31 -8.30 -16.07 23.29
C ASN A 31 -7.12 -15.16 22.89
N TYR A 32 -6.62 -15.26 21.66
CA TYR A 32 -5.69 -14.29 21.10
C TYR A 32 -6.42 -13.01 20.71
N ARG A 33 -5.76 -11.87 20.84
CA ARG A 33 -6.30 -10.62 20.29
C ARG A 33 -6.26 -10.65 18.76
N LEU A 34 -7.38 -10.30 18.12
CA LEU A 34 -7.52 -10.43 16.67
C LEU A 34 -6.55 -9.51 15.89
N ASP A 35 -6.25 -8.32 16.42
CA ASP A 35 -5.27 -7.39 15.86
C ASP A 35 -3.86 -8.00 15.82
N GLU A 36 -3.44 -8.67 16.89
CA GLU A 36 -2.18 -9.39 16.98
C GLU A 36 -2.13 -10.58 16.00
N VAL A 37 -3.23 -11.34 15.89
CA VAL A 37 -3.33 -12.48 14.95
C VAL A 37 -3.20 -12.01 13.50
N VAL A 38 -3.89 -10.94 13.10
CA VAL A 38 -3.77 -10.36 11.76
C VAL A 38 -2.36 -9.86 11.48
N SER A 39 -1.77 -9.17 12.46
CA SER A 39 -0.40 -8.66 12.41
C SER A 39 0.62 -9.81 12.25
N ALA A 40 0.41 -10.92 12.96
CA ALA A 40 1.23 -12.12 12.89
C ALA A 40 1.07 -12.84 11.54
N LEU A 41 -0.16 -12.97 11.02
CA LEU A 41 -0.44 -13.51 9.70
C LEU A 41 0.32 -12.74 8.60
N GLN A 42 0.13 -11.42 8.54
CA GLN A 42 0.78 -10.56 7.54
C GLN A 42 2.31 -10.67 7.60
N LYS A 43 2.89 -10.58 8.80
CA LYS A 43 4.35 -10.68 8.97
C LYS A 43 4.89 -12.07 8.64
N SER A 44 4.11 -13.13 8.85
CA SER A 44 4.52 -14.49 8.49
C SER A 44 4.51 -14.67 6.97
N ILE A 45 3.46 -14.20 6.29
CA ILE A 45 3.37 -14.17 4.82
C ILE A 45 4.53 -13.38 4.21
N ARG A 46 4.79 -12.16 4.69
CA ARG A 46 5.90 -11.29 4.25
C ARG A 46 7.26 -12.00 4.32
N ARG A 47 7.45 -12.87 5.31
CA ARG A 47 8.70 -13.62 5.55
C ARG A 47 8.71 -15.01 4.91
N GLY A 48 7.66 -15.41 4.20
CA GLY A 48 7.54 -16.75 3.63
C GLY A 48 7.46 -17.88 4.66
N GLN A 49 6.99 -17.59 5.88
CA GLN A 49 6.89 -18.57 6.97
C GLN A 49 5.57 -19.33 6.86
N GLU A 50 5.51 -20.33 5.97
CA GLU A 50 4.28 -21.06 5.60
C GLU A 50 3.52 -21.62 6.80
N GLU A 51 4.17 -22.45 7.63
CA GLU A 51 3.54 -23.09 8.79
C GLU A 51 2.93 -22.06 9.75
N ARG A 52 3.69 -21.01 10.05
CA ARG A 52 3.25 -19.93 10.94
C ARG A 52 2.10 -19.13 10.32
N ALA A 53 2.17 -18.83 9.03
CA ALA A 53 1.12 -18.11 8.33
C ALA A 53 -0.19 -18.92 8.29
N LEU A 54 -0.11 -20.22 8.00
CA LEU A 54 -1.26 -21.11 8.01
C LEU A 54 -1.90 -21.20 9.40
N TYR A 55 -1.10 -21.30 10.46
CA TYR A 55 -1.62 -21.30 11.83
C TYR A 55 -2.49 -20.06 12.11
N TRP A 56 -1.97 -18.86 11.84
CA TRP A 56 -2.72 -17.62 12.08
C TRP A 56 -3.93 -17.46 11.15
N ALA A 57 -3.84 -17.94 9.91
CA ALA A 57 -4.98 -17.97 9.01
C ALA A 57 -6.09 -18.88 9.55
N TYR A 58 -5.76 -20.10 9.98
CA TYR A 58 -6.73 -21.04 10.55
C TYR A 58 -7.37 -20.51 11.83
N GLU A 59 -6.59 -19.85 12.69
CA GLU A 59 -7.10 -19.20 13.90
C GLU A 59 -8.19 -18.16 13.58
N MET A 60 -7.99 -17.36 12.52
CA MET A 60 -9.01 -16.41 12.06
C MET A 60 -10.23 -17.12 11.46
N ILE A 61 -10.01 -18.10 10.57
CA ILE A 61 -11.08 -18.77 9.82
C ILE A 61 -12.01 -19.53 10.76
N HIS A 62 -11.45 -20.36 11.65
CA HIS A 62 -12.22 -21.09 12.65
C HIS A 62 -12.74 -20.21 13.80
N GLY A 63 -12.17 -19.01 13.97
CA GLY A 63 -12.70 -17.97 14.86
C GLY A 63 -13.92 -17.24 14.31
N GLY A 64 -14.42 -17.59 13.11
CA GLY A 64 -15.55 -16.91 12.48
C GLY A 64 -15.17 -15.61 11.75
N TYR A 65 -13.88 -15.38 11.51
CA TYR A 65 -13.36 -14.16 10.90
C TYR A 65 -12.98 -14.33 9.42
N ILE A 66 -13.55 -15.31 8.70
CA ILE A 66 -13.23 -15.57 7.28
C ILE A 66 -13.41 -14.33 6.38
N GLY A 67 -14.49 -13.55 6.56
CA GLY A 67 -14.69 -12.31 5.79
C GLY A 67 -13.64 -11.25 6.11
N TYR A 68 -13.16 -11.20 7.36
CA TYR A 68 -12.08 -10.29 7.73
C TYR A 68 -10.71 -10.76 7.22
N PHE A 69 -10.46 -12.07 7.22
CA PHE A 69 -9.29 -12.68 6.59
C PHE A 69 -9.18 -12.24 5.13
N TRP A 70 -10.22 -12.41 4.31
CA TRP A 70 -10.18 -12.02 2.89
C TRP A 70 -9.92 -10.52 2.70
N ARG A 71 -10.56 -9.66 3.49
CA ARG A 71 -10.28 -8.21 3.45
C ARG A 71 -8.82 -7.89 3.77
N ARG A 72 -8.21 -8.58 4.74
CA ARG A 72 -6.80 -8.38 5.10
C ARG A 72 -5.86 -8.91 4.03
N ILE A 73 -6.13 -10.07 3.46
CA ILE A 73 -5.33 -10.64 2.38
C ILE A 73 -5.34 -9.73 1.13
N SER A 74 -6.47 -9.09 0.80
CA SER A 74 -6.55 -8.12 -0.31
C SER A 74 -5.68 -6.87 -0.10
N VAL A 75 -5.41 -6.46 1.14
CA VAL A 75 -4.45 -5.39 1.43
C VAL A 75 -3.03 -5.92 1.34
N ILE A 76 -2.76 -7.06 1.99
CA ILE A 76 -1.43 -7.68 2.06
C ILE A 76 -0.88 -7.96 0.66
N VAL A 77 -1.71 -8.45 -0.28
CA VAL A 77 -1.26 -8.80 -1.63
C VAL A 77 -0.74 -7.59 -2.40
N VAL A 78 -1.30 -6.39 -2.19
CA VAL A 78 -0.79 -5.18 -2.83
C VAL A 78 0.39 -4.59 -2.06
N GLU A 79 0.35 -4.61 -0.72
CA GLU A 79 1.37 -4.00 0.14
C GLU A 79 2.71 -4.77 0.14
N ASP A 80 2.66 -6.11 0.13
CA ASP A 80 3.82 -6.98 0.37
C ASP A 80 4.32 -7.75 -0.87
N PHE A 81 3.62 -7.59 -1.99
CA PHE A 81 3.95 -8.23 -3.27
C PHE A 81 3.92 -7.22 -4.40
N GLY A 82 2.77 -6.55 -4.58
CA GLY A 82 2.60 -5.45 -5.52
C GLY A 82 3.13 -5.81 -6.91
N LEU A 83 4.07 -5.00 -7.40
CA LEU A 83 4.69 -5.14 -8.72
C LEU A 83 5.55 -6.40 -8.90
N ALA A 84 6.04 -7.01 -7.81
CA ALA A 84 6.84 -8.23 -7.91
C ALA A 84 6.01 -9.48 -8.28
N ASP A 85 4.70 -9.44 -8.05
CA ASP A 85 3.74 -10.46 -8.51
C ASP A 85 2.40 -9.78 -8.82
N SER A 86 2.37 -9.08 -9.95
CA SER A 86 1.19 -8.31 -10.39
C SER A 86 -0.05 -9.17 -10.66
N PHE A 87 0.10 -10.49 -10.78
CA PHE A 87 -1.04 -11.41 -10.94
C PHE A 87 -1.67 -11.79 -9.59
N ALA A 88 -0.93 -11.71 -8.48
CA ALA A 88 -1.41 -12.11 -7.17
C ALA A 88 -2.76 -11.48 -6.77
N PRO A 89 -3.04 -10.17 -6.95
CA PRO A 89 -4.33 -9.58 -6.60
C PRO A 89 -5.50 -10.21 -7.36
N VAL A 90 -5.29 -10.59 -8.63
CA VAL A 90 -6.30 -11.24 -9.48
C VAL A 90 -6.63 -12.63 -8.94
N LEU A 91 -5.59 -13.43 -8.66
CA LEU A 91 -5.76 -14.76 -8.08
C LEU A 91 -6.48 -14.70 -6.73
N ILE A 92 -6.03 -13.83 -5.83
CA ILE A 92 -6.62 -13.66 -4.49
C ILE A 92 -8.09 -13.27 -4.56
N ASN A 93 -8.44 -12.32 -5.43
CA ASN A 93 -9.83 -11.91 -5.62
C ASN A 93 -10.70 -13.07 -6.14
N SER A 94 -10.16 -13.86 -7.09
CA SER A 94 -10.84 -15.06 -7.60
C SER A 94 -11.07 -16.10 -6.50
N LEU A 95 -10.05 -16.39 -5.68
CA LEU A 95 -10.15 -17.33 -4.56
C LEU A 95 -11.17 -16.87 -3.51
N ALA A 96 -11.22 -15.57 -3.21
CA ALA A 96 -12.20 -15.02 -2.28
C ALA A 96 -13.65 -15.21 -2.79
N GLN A 97 -13.89 -14.91 -4.06
CA GLN A 97 -15.21 -15.10 -4.69
C GLN A 97 -15.61 -16.59 -4.76
N LEU A 98 -14.68 -17.48 -5.07
CA LEU A 98 -14.93 -18.91 -5.08
C LEU A 98 -15.24 -19.43 -3.66
N ASN A 99 -14.50 -18.97 -2.65
CA ASN A 99 -14.72 -19.33 -1.25
C ASN A 99 -16.10 -18.86 -0.76
N GLU A 100 -16.53 -17.65 -1.14
CA GLU A 100 -17.88 -17.14 -0.83
C GLU A 100 -18.98 -18.04 -1.43
N ARG A 101 -18.81 -18.52 -2.67
CA ARG A 101 -19.82 -19.37 -3.34
C ARG A 101 -20.05 -20.70 -2.62
N VAL A 102 -19.01 -21.27 -2.02
CA VAL A 102 -19.03 -22.59 -1.35
C VAL A 102 -19.38 -22.50 0.14
N ASN A 103 -19.12 -21.37 0.80
CA ASN A 103 -19.47 -21.15 2.19
C ASN A 103 -20.97 -20.86 2.33
N ARG A 104 -21.77 -21.89 2.66
CA ARG A 104 -23.22 -21.79 2.86
C ARG A 104 -23.64 -22.54 4.11
N ASN A 105 -24.76 -22.15 4.72
CA ASN A 105 -25.39 -22.86 5.85
C ASN A 105 -24.43 -23.13 7.03
N GLY A 106 -23.52 -22.18 7.32
CA GLY A 106 -22.55 -22.30 8.42
C GLY A 106 -21.32 -23.17 8.10
N TYR A 107 -21.21 -23.74 6.90
CA TYR A 107 -20.00 -24.40 6.44
C TYR A 107 -18.92 -23.37 6.08
N VAL A 108 -17.70 -23.62 6.54
CA VAL A 108 -16.52 -22.80 6.24
C VAL A 108 -15.46 -23.69 5.60
N GLU A 109 -15.28 -23.50 4.30
CA GLU A 109 -14.32 -24.15 3.43
C GLU A 109 -12.93 -23.50 3.60
N THR A 110 -11.87 -24.32 3.68
CA THR A 110 -10.49 -23.88 4.01
C THR A 110 -9.47 -24.03 2.88
N PHE A 111 -9.74 -24.75 1.80
CA PHE A 111 -8.85 -24.94 0.65
C PHE A 111 -8.51 -23.62 -0.05
N HIS A 112 -9.51 -22.76 -0.33
CA HIS A 112 -9.24 -21.47 -0.98
C HIS A 112 -8.34 -20.54 -0.13
N PRO A 113 -8.63 -20.28 1.15
CA PRO A 113 -7.75 -19.46 1.98
C PRO A 113 -6.38 -20.12 2.21
N THR A 114 -6.31 -21.45 2.28
CA THR A 114 -5.03 -22.18 2.37
C THR A 114 -4.19 -21.99 1.11
N MET A 115 -4.78 -22.13 -0.07
CA MET A 115 -4.12 -21.88 -1.35
C MET A 115 -3.61 -20.44 -1.44
N ALA A 116 -4.42 -19.46 -1.03
CA ALA A 116 -4.02 -18.06 -0.97
C ALA A 116 -2.78 -17.87 -0.09
N VAL A 117 -2.77 -18.41 1.13
CA VAL A 117 -1.64 -18.27 2.07
C VAL A 117 -0.38 -18.93 1.51
N LEU A 118 -0.47 -20.15 0.97
CA LEU A 118 0.68 -20.86 0.41
C LEU A 118 1.25 -20.14 -0.81
N TYR A 119 0.39 -19.71 -1.73
CA TYR A 119 0.77 -18.93 -2.90
C TYR A 119 1.54 -17.68 -2.47
N LEU A 120 0.94 -16.88 -1.57
CA LEU A 120 1.55 -15.66 -1.07
C LEU A 120 2.82 -15.94 -0.25
N CYS A 121 2.96 -17.03 0.49
CA CYS A 121 4.23 -17.32 1.15
C CYS A 121 5.35 -17.58 0.13
N ARG A 122 5.04 -18.20 -1.02
CA ARG A 122 6.00 -18.62 -2.04
C ARG A 122 6.27 -17.57 -3.14
N SER A 123 5.37 -16.62 -3.35
CA SER A 123 5.53 -15.59 -4.38
C SER A 123 6.70 -14.62 -4.08
N PRO A 124 7.28 -13.97 -5.11
CA PRO A 124 8.19 -12.85 -4.93
C PRO A 124 7.57 -11.75 -4.05
N LYS A 125 8.39 -11.11 -3.20
CA LYS A 125 7.93 -10.06 -2.28
C LYS A 125 8.49 -8.71 -2.71
N SER A 126 7.67 -7.67 -2.65
CA SER A 126 8.12 -6.29 -2.76
C SER A 126 7.23 -5.40 -1.92
N ARG A 127 7.85 -4.45 -1.21
CA ARG A 127 7.14 -3.41 -0.46
C ARG A 127 7.26 -2.06 -1.13
N GLU A 128 7.62 -2.03 -2.41
CA GLU A 128 7.83 -0.80 -3.16
C GLU A 128 6.60 0.12 -3.14
N ILE A 129 5.38 -0.44 -3.22
CA ILE A 129 4.14 0.34 -3.15
C ILE A 129 3.98 1.02 -1.78
N ASP A 130 4.25 0.28 -0.70
CA ASP A 130 4.25 0.82 0.68
C ASP A 130 5.31 1.91 0.83
N HIS A 131 6.53 1.67 0.33
CA HIS A 131 7.62 2.64 0.35
C HIS A 131 7.28 3.90 -0.48
N ALA A 132 6.66 3.75 -1.65
CA ALA A 132 6.29 4.86 -2.51
C ALA A 132 5.25 5.77 -1.82
N ASN A 133 4.22 5.17 -1.22
CA ASN A 133 3.21 5.89 -0.46
C ASN A 133 3.84 6.62 0.75
N ASP A 134 4.68 5.92 1.51
CA ASP A 134 5.35 6.52 2.67
C ASP A 134 6.27 7.68 2.26
N TRP A 135 7.06 7.50 1.20
CA TRP A 135 7.90 8.55 0.64
C TRP A 135 7.05 9.78 0.26
N LEU A 136 5.94 9.57 -0.44
CA LEU A 136 5.05 10.63 -0.88
C LEU A 136 4.44 11.39 0.30
N ASP A 137 3.92 10.67 1.30
CA ASP A 137 3.34 11.24 2.50
C ASP A 137 4.36 12.09 3.26
N ARG A 138 5.56 11.54 3.51
CA ARG A 138 6.64 12.27 4.19
C ARG A 138 7.06 13.51 3.40
N LYS A 139 7.25 13.37 2.09
CA LYS A 139 7.65 14.49 1.22
C LYS A 139 6.62 15.62 1.28
N ARG A 140 5.33 15.28 1.26
CA ARG A 140 4.21 16.25 1.37
C ARG A 140 4.10 16.90 2.75
N GLU A 141 4.34 16.15 3.82
CA GLU A 141 4.41 16.67 5.19
C GLU A 141 5.55 17.69 5.36
N MET A 142 6.67 17.50 4.64
CA MET A 142 7.79 18.44 4.59
C MET A 142 7.51 19.69 3.72
N GLY A 143 6.27 19.85 3.25
CA GLY A 143 5.84 21.03 2.50
C GLY A 143 6.01 20.92 0.98
N TRP A 144 6.49 19.78 0.45
CA TRP A 144 6.62 19.64 -1.00
C TRP A 144 5.26 19.74 -1.70
N ARG A 145 5.22 20.56 -2.75
CA ARG A 145 4.12 20.72 -3.69
C ARG A 145 4.73 20.73 -5.08
N GLU A 146 4.15 19.96 -5.99
CA GLU A 146 4.54 20.01 -7.40
C GLU A 146 3.75 21.13 -8.08
N GLU A 147 4.43 21.94 -8.89
CA GLU A 147 3.78 22.95 -9.72
C GLU A 147 3.30 22.31 -11.02
N ILE A 148 2.18 22.78 -11.56
CA ILE A 148 1.69 22.34 -12.88
C ILE A 148 2.43 23.16 -13.93
N GLU A 149 3.33 22.49 -14.67
CA GLU A 149 4.15 23.13 -15.68
C GLU A 149 3.35 23.44 -16.95
N THR A 150 3.92 24.27 -17.83
CA THR A 150 3.26 24.68 -19.08
C THR A 150 2.97 23.50 -20.00
N GLN A 151 3.86 22.49 -20.02
CA GLN A 151 3.71 21.27 -20.82
C GLN A 151 2.56 20.37 -20.33
N ASP A 152 2.21 20.43 -19.04
CA ASP A 152 1.09 19.66 -18.47
C ASP A 152 -0.30 20.26 -18.79
N LEU A 153 -0.34 21.45 -19.40
CA LEU A 153 -1.58 22.18 -19.67
C LEU A 153 -2.32 21.63 -20.90
N ASP A 154 -3.20 20.67 -20.65
CA ASP A 154 -4.15 20.10 -21.62
C ASP A 154 -5.08 21.11 -22.34
N GLU A 155 -5.47 20.80 -23.58
CA GLU A 155 -6.33 21.66 -24.41
C GLU A 155 -7.76 21.84 -23.90
N HIS A 156 -8.24 21.03 -22.97
CA HIS A 156 -9.58 21.16 -22.41
C HIS A 156 -9.61 22.08 -21.19
N ASN A 157 -8.46 22.39 -20.59
CA ASN A 157 -8.38 23.33 -19.47
C ASN A 157 -8.24 24.79 -19.94
N LEU A 158 -8.46 25.74 -19.02
CA LEU A 158 -8.51 27.17 -19.36
C LEU A 158 -7.14 27.70 -19.83
N ARG A 159 -6.09 27.45 -19.03
CA ARG A 159 -4.71 27.93 -19.31
C ARG A 159 -4.14 27.31 -20.59
N GLY A 160 -4.44 26.04 -20.87
CA GLY A 160 -4.06 25.34 -22.10
C GLY A 160 -4.73 25.93 -23.34
N ARG A 161 -6.06 26.18 -23.28
CA ARG A 161 -6.77 26.86 -24.39
C ARG A 161 -6.24 28.25 -24.67
N GLU A 162 -5.99 29.02 -23.62
CA GLU A 162 -5.41 30.37 -23.75
C GLU A 162 -4.03 30.31 -24.38
N ARG A 163 -3.18 29.36 -23.97
CA ARG A 163 -1.86 29.12 -24.56
C ARG A 163 -1.96 28.86 -26.08
N ILE A 164 -2.80 27.93 -26.52
CA ILE A 164 -2.96 27.62 -27.95
C ILE A 164 -3.46 28.84 -28.74
N LYS A 165 -4.39 29.61 -28.17
CA LYS A 165 -4.93 30.83 -28.79
C LYS A 165 -3.90 31.96 -28.90
N GLN A 166 -2.94 32.01 -27.98
CA GLN A 166 -1.86 33.00 -27.98
C GLN A 166 -0.74 32.63 -28.98
N MET A 167 -0.66 31.37 -29.41
CA MET A 167 0.29 30.94 -30.44
C MET A 167 -0.14 31.48 -31.81
N GLU A 168 0.81 32.00 -32.58
CA GLU A 168 0.55 32.46 -33.94
C GLU A 168 0.16 31.29 -34.86
N GLY A 169 -0.64 31.59 -35.88
CA GLY A 169 -1.01 30.61 -36.91
C GLY A 169 -2.31 29.86 -36.65
N ASN A 170 -2.38 28.62 -37.13
CA ASN A 170 -3.62 27.84 -37.13
C ASN A 170 -3.78 27.09 -35.81
N TYR A 171 -4.90 27.33 -35.12
CA TYR A 171 -5.24 26.67 -33.84
C TYR A 171 -5.10 25.14 -33.89
N GLN A 172 -5.58 24.50 -34.95
CA GLN A 172 -5.52 23.04 -35.09
C GLN A 172 -4.07 22.54 -35.21
N ARG A 173 -3.23 23.27 -35.95
CA ARG A 173 -1.81 22.94 -36.09
C ARG A 173 -1.04 23.13 -34.76
N ASN A 174 -1.33 24.22 -34.05
CA ASN A 174 -0.73 24.51 -32.75
C ASN A 174 -1.16 23.49 -31.69
N LYS A 175 -2.41 23.04 -31.74
CA LYS A 175 -2.92 21.92 -30.93
C LYS A 175 -2.16 20.63 -31.24
N ASP A 176 -1.98 20.29 -32.52
CA ASP A 176 -1.27 19.06 -32.89
C ASP A 176 0.18 19.09 -32.40
N GLU A 177 0.86 20.23 -32.54
CA GLU A 177 2.23 20.46 -32.08
C GLU A 177 2.41 20.33 -30.57
N VAL A 178 1.48 20.90 -29.78
CA VAL A 178 1.59 20.89 -28.31
C VAL A 178 1.18 19.54 -27.71
N PHE A 179 0.19 18.84 -28.26
CA PHE A 179 -0.39 17.66 -27.60
C PHE A 179 -0.10 16.34 -28.32
N TYR A 180 -0.32 16.31 -29.64
CA TYR A 180 -0.21 15.06 -30.39
C TYR A 180 1.24 14.65 -30.62
N TYR A 181 2.14 15.60 -30.90
CA TYR A 181 3.56 15.27 -31.06
C TYR A 181 4.22 14.79 -29.76
N GLU A 182 3.97 15.46 -28.63
CA GLU A 182 4.54 15.05 -27.35
C GLU A 182 4.06 13.64 -26.95
N SER A 183 2.76 13.36 -27.08
CA SER A 183 2.20 12.04 -26.76
C SER A 183 2.76 10.90 -27.63
N ILE A 184 3.06 11.15 -28.90
CA ILE A 184 3.68 10.15 -29.80
C ILE A 184 5.13 9.83 -29.37
N LEU A 185 5.85 10.80 -28.81
CA LEU A 185 7.25 10.62 -28.40
C LEU A 185 7.41 9.91 -27.04
N LEU A 186 6.34 9.84 -26.24
CA LEU A 186 6.36 9.24 -24.91
C LEU A 186 6.18 7.72 -24.99
N ASN A 187 7.28 6.99 -25.16
CA ASN A 187 7.29 5.54 -24.97
C ASN A 187 8.49 5.10 -24.10
N ASN A 188 8.49 5.59 -22.86
CA ASN A 188 9.53 5.27 -21.89
C ASN A 188 9.27 3.89 -21.28
N HIS A 189 10.19 2.94 -21.50
CA HIS A 189 10.17 1.67 -20.80
C HIS A 189 10.62 1.86 -19.35
N VAL A 190 9.79 1.49 -18.38
CA VAL A 190 10.12 1.53 -16.94
C VAL A 190 10.21 0.10 -16.42
N SER A 191 11.33 -0.24 -15.79
CA SER A 191 11.54 -1.56 -15.18
C SER A 191 10.62 -1.76 -13.97
N ILE A 192 10.09 -2.98 -13.83
CA ILE A 192 9.25 -3.42 -12.70
C ILE A 192 10.11 -4.09 -11.60
N ALA A 193 11.39 -4.34 -11.87
CA ALA A 193 12.23 -5.19 -11.03
C ALA A 193 12.87 -4.48 -9.82
N ASP A 194 12.92 -3.14 -9.79
CA ASP A 194 13.72 -2.37 -8.85
C ASP A 194 12.88 -1.50 -7.91
N ASP A 195 12.96 -1.75 -6.59
CA ASP A 195 12.32 -0.93 -5.55
C ASP A 195 13.12 0.37 -5.30
N LYS A 196 12.90 1.37 -6.17
CA LYS A 196 13.61 2.66 -6.10
C LYS A 196 13.27 3.48 -4.86
N TYR A 197 12.10 3.26 -4.25
CA TYR A 197 11.60 4.08 -3.14
C TYR A 197 12.16 3.67 -1.79
N LYS A 198 12.57 2.42 -1.63
CA LYS A 198 13.15 1.90 -0.38
C LYS A 198 14.26 2.78 0.19
N LYS A 199 15.23 3.17 -0.65
CA LYS A 199 16.36 4.03 -0.22
C LYS A 199 15.88 5.43 0.15
N LEU A 200 14.97 6.00 -0.64
CA LEU A 200 14.43 7.33 -0.41
C LEU A 200 13.69 7.42 0.94
N VAL A 201 12.83 6.43 1.25
CA VAL A 201 12.16 6.36 2.55
C VAL A 201 13.15 6.22 3.70
N TRP A 202 14.17 5.37 3.54
CA TRP A 202 15.18 5.13 4.57
C TRP A 202 15.89 6.42 4.98
N GLU A 203 16.29 7.22 3.99
CA GLU A 203 16.97 8.50 4.18
C GLU A 203 16.02 9.55 4.78
N LEU A 204 14.80 9.70 4.24
CA LEU A 204 13.80 10.65 4.75
C LEU A 204 13.44 10.38 6.21
N ARG A 205 13.34 9.11 6.60
CA ARG A 205 13.03 8.70 7.98
C ARG A 205 14.24 8.70 8.92
N LYS A 206 15.44 8.98 8.41
CA LYS A 206 16.70 8.95 9.20
C LYS A 206 16.92 7.61 9.90
N LEU A 207 16.62 6.49 9.23
CA LEU A 207 16.78 5.15 9.80
C LEU A 207 18.27 4.76 9.90
N ASP A 208 18.60 3.91 10.87
CA ASP A 208 19.97 3.45 11.13
C ASP A 208 20.58 2.73 9.92
N LYS A 209 21.50 3.40 9.20
CA LYS A 209 22.14 2.89 7.98
C LYS A 209 22.75 1.49 8.11
N LYS A 210 23.18 1.07 9.31
CA LYS A 210 23.76 -0.27 9.54
C LYS A 210 22.75 -1.41 9.34
N LYS A 211 21.45 -1.12 9.37
CA LYS A 211 20.38 -2.12 9.21
C LYS A 211 19.90 -2.27 7.77
N MET A 212 20.37 -1.44 6.84
CA MET A 212 19.98 -1.53 5.43
C MET A 212 20.68 -2.75 4.81
N HIS A 213 19.92 -3.80 4.51
CA HIS A 213 20.47 -4.97 3.80
C HIS A 213 20.75 -4.60 2.34
N ASN A 214 22.03 -4.51 1.96
CA ASN A 214 22.56 -4.14 0.63
C ASN A 214 22.30 -5.17 -0.49
N LYS A 215 21.41 -6.16 -0.33
CA LYS A 215 21.18 -7.18 -1.37
C LYS A 215 20.43 -6.68 -2.61
N TYR A 216 20.04 -5.41 -2.63
CA TYR A 216 19.29 -4.74 -3.70
C TYR A 216 19.77 -3.30 -3.84
N GLU A 217 21.05 -3.11 -4.17
CA GLU A 217 21.43 -1.87 -4.87
C GLU A 217 20.96 -2.01 -6.32
N PRO A 218 20.09 -1.11 -6.82
CA PRO A 218 19.79 -1.10 -8.24
C PRO A 218 21.10 -0.85 -9.00
N LYS A 219 21.41 -1.70 -9.97
CA LYS A 219 22.54 -1.46 -10.88
C LYS A 219 22.28 -0.24 -11.75
#